data_AF-A0A061N6T2-F1
#
_entry.id   AF-A0A061N6T2-F1
#
_cell.length_a   1.000
_cell.length_b   1.000
_cell.length_c   1.000
_cell.angle_alpha   90.00
_cell.angle_beta   90.00
_cell.angle_gamma   90.00
#
_symmetry.space_group_name_H-M   'P 1'
#
loop_
_entity.id
_entity.type
_entity.pdbx_description
1 polymer ?
#
loop_
_entity_poly.entity_id
_entity_poly.type
_entity_poly.pdbx_seq_one_letter_code
_entity_poly.pdbx_strand_id
1 'polypeptide(L)' 'MVLRSTWMMAVLYPIIVVWIVNSATFTQYFTNPIQSFSAIPAEFAALRIADIVILASGFIGAIIAGVAIRMLRVRGYQMF' A
#
# COMPACT_ATOMS: atom_id res chain seq x y z
N MET A 1 19.69 -5.43 7.15
CA MET A 1 18.93 -5.58 8.43
C MET A 1 17.66 -4.72 8.52
N VAL A 2 17.39 -3.80 7.58
CA VAL A 2 16.15 -2.98 7.55
C VAL A 2 14.91 -3.81 7.17
N LEU A 3 15.06 -4.81 6.29
CA LEU A 3 14.00 -5.78 5.92
C LEU A 3 13.66 -6.82 7.01
N ARG A 4 14.19 -6.68 8.23
CA ARG A 4 13.85 -7.62 9.32
C ARG A 4 12.40 -7.45 9.78
N SER A 5 11.74 -6.34 9.45
CA SER A 5 10.32 -6.11 9.75
C SER A 5 9.42 -6.83 8.74
N THR A 6 8.78 -7.92 9.18
CA THR A 6 7.80 -8.70 8.40
C THR A 6 6.60 -7.89 7.92
N TRP A 7 6.34 -6.75 8.56
CA TRP A 7 5.12 -5.96 8.34
C TRP A 7 5.35 -4.68 7.54
N MET A 8 6.60 -4.37 7.17
CA MET A 8 6.92 -3.13 6.47
C MET A 8 6.13 -2.97 5.17
N MET A 9 6.01 -4.05 4.38
CA MET A 9 5.24 -4.00 3.13
C MET A 9 3.74 -3.80 3.37
N ALA A 10 3.15 -4.40 4.40
CA ALA A 10 1.74 -4.21 4.72
C ALA A 10 1.43 -2.76 5.15
N VAL A 11 2.36 -2.09 5.83
CA VAL A 11 2.22 -0.68 6.23
C VAL A 11 2.51 0.27 5.07
N LEU A 12 3.46 -0.06 4.20
CA LEU A 12 3.84 0.76 3.05
C LEU A 12 2.83 0.68 1.90
N TYR A 13 2.21 -0.48 1.70
CA TYR A 13 1.25 -0.73 0.63
C TYR A 13 0.10 0.29 0.54
N PRO A 14 -0.61 0.68 1.62
CA PRO A 14 -1.68 1.67 1.54
C PRO A 14 -1.18 3.04 1.06
N ILE A 15 0.08 3.41 1.36
CA ILE A 15 0.68 4.66 0.86
C ILE A 15 0.87 4.58 -0.65
N ILE A 16 1.35 3.42 -1.14
CA ILE A 16 1.52 3.17 -2.58
C ILE A 16 0.15 3.17 -3.29
N VAL A 17 -0.88 2.58 -2.68
CA VAL A 17 -2.25 2.57 -3.22
C VAL A 17 -2.79 3.99 -3.39
N VAL A 18 -2.69 4.83 -2.37
CA VAL A 18 -3.13 6.24 -2.47
C VAL A 18 -2.37 6.94 -3.59
N TRP A 19 -1.08 6.64 -3.75
CA TRP A 19 -0.26 7.27 -4.78
C TRP A 19 -0.57 6.78 -6.21
N ILE A 20 -1.02 5.54 -6.38
CA ILE A 20 -1.47 4.99 -7.67
C ILE A 20 -2.86 5.55 -8.05
N VAL A 21 -3.77 5.63 -7.08
CA VAL A 21 -5.14 6.07 -7.31
C VAL A 21 -5.21 7.57 -7.57
N ASN A 22 -4.36 8.33 -6.89
CA ASN A 22 -4.41 9.77 -6.96
C ASN A 22 -3.80 10.29 -8.26
N SER A 23 -4.56 11.13 -8.98
CA SER A 23 -4.11 11.68 -10.25
C SER A 23 -3.23 12.93 -10.10
N ALA A 24 -3.11 13.47 -8.88
CA ALA A 24 -2.36 14.69 -8.62
C ALA A 24 -0.84 14.42 -8.63
N THR A 25 -0.12 15.27 -9.34
CA THR A 25 1.35 15.23 -9.35
C THR A 25 1.89 15.53 -7.95
N PHE A 26 2.98 14.88 -7.55
CA PHE A 26 3.62 15.10 -6.24
C PHE A 26 3.85 16.58 -5.90
N THR A 27 4.10 17.43 -6.90
CA THR A 27 4.28 18.87 -6.76
C THR A 27 3.00 19.60 -6.31
N GLN A 28 1.81 19.10 -6.68
CA GLN A 28 0.53 19.69 -6.32
C GLN A 28 0.21 19.54 -4.84
N TYR A 29 0.75 18.51 -4.18
CA TYR A 29 0.65 18.37 -2.72
C TYR A 29 1.40 19.48 -1.96
N PHE A 30 2.44 20.07 -2.57
CA PHE A 30 3.18 21.18 -1.97
C PHE A 30 2.61 22.54 -2.35
N THR A 31 2.05 22.68 -3.55
CA THR A 31 1.49 23.97 -4.02
C THR A 31 0.04 24.17 -3.60
N ASN A 32 -0.78 23.11 -3.55
CA ASN A 32 -2.20 23.16 -3.19
C ASN A 32 -2.63 21.94 -2.34
N PRO A 33 -2.10 21.80 -1.11
CA PRO A 33 -2.34 20.61 -0.27
C PRO A 33 -3.82 20.35 0.00
N ILE A 34 -4.60 21.38 0.36
CA ILE A 34 -6.00 21.24 0.73
C ILE A 34 -6.82 20.62 -0.42
N GLN A 35 -6.62 21.13 -1.63
CA GLN A 35 -7.35 20.66 -2.81
C GLN A 35 -6.95 19.23 -3.17
N SER A 36 -5.65 18.91 -3.16
CA SER A 36 -5.14 17.56 -3.44
C SER A 36 -5.66 16.51 -2.45
N PHE A 37 -5.66 16.80 -1.14
CA PHE A 37 -6.19 15.85 -0.15
C PHE A 37 -7.72 15.70 -0.22
N SER A 38 -8.45 16.78 -0.54
CA SER A 38 -9.91 16.75 -0.68
C SER A 38 -10.39 15.96 -1.91
N ALA A 39 -9.55 15.81 -2.93
CA ALA A 39 -9.87 15.08 -4.16
C ALA A 39 -9.77 13.54 -3.99
N ILE A 40 -8.99 13.07 -3.01
CA ILE A 40 -8.72 11.64 -2.79
C ILE A 40 -10.00 10.80 -2.71
N PRO A 41 -11.00 11.13 -1.86
CA PRO A 41 -12.21 10.30 -1.76
C PRO A 41 -13.00 10.23 -3.07
N ALA A 42 -13.05 11.33 -3.84
CA ALA A 42 -13.74 11.37 -5.11
C ALA A 42 -13.03 10.52 -6.18
N GLU A 43 -11.70 10.51 -6.20
CA GLU A 43 -10.90 9.67 -7.10
C GLU A 43 -11.02 8.19 -6.75
N PHE A 44 -11.05 7.84 -5.46
CA PHE A 44 -11.33 6.46 -5.02
C PHE A 44 -12.74 6.01 -5.41
N ALA A 45 -13.73 6.90 -5.41
CA ALA A 45 -15.09 6.58 -5.86
C ALA A 45 -15.21 6.45 -7.40
N ALA A 46 -14.32 7.11 -8.15
CA ALA A 46 -14.27 7.04 -9.61
C ALA A 46 -13.51 5.80 -10.13
N LEU A 47 -12.88 5.02 -9.26
CA LEU A 47 -12.11 3.84 -9.64
C LEU A 47 -12.99 2.76 -10.27
N ARG A 48 -12.46 2.07 -11.29
CA ARG A 48 -13.15 0.93 -11.87
C ARG A 48 -13.12 -0.23 -10.86
N ILE A 49 -14.18 -1.03 -10.88
CA ILE A 49 -14.31 -2.22 -10.03
C ILE A 49 -13.10 -3.16 -10.19
N ALA A 50 -12.58 -3.31 -11.41
CA ALA A 50 -11.40 -4.11 -11.68
C ALA A 50 -10.16 -3.60 -10.93
N ASP A 51 -9.94 -2.29 -10.90
CA ASP A 51 -8.80 -1.67 -10.21
C ASP A 51 -8.92 -1.88 -8.70
N ILE A 52 -10.13 -1.70 -8.14
CA ILE A 52 -10.40 -1.96 -6.72
C ILE A 52 -10.05 -3.41 -6.35
N VAL A 53 -10.45 -4.38 -7.18
CA VAL A 53 -10.14 -5.81 -6.93
C VAL A 53 -8.63 -6.08 -6.99
N ILE A 54 -7.92 -5.48 -7.95
CA ILE A 54 -6.47 -5.64 -8.09
C ILE A 54 -5.75 -5.05 -6.86
N LEU A 55 -6.11 -3.84 -6.46
CA LEU A 55 -5.50 -3.17 -5.30
C LEU A 55 -5.83 -3.90 -3.99
N ALA A 56 -7.07 -4.35 -3.81
CA ALA A 56 -7.47 -5.12 -2.63
C ALA A 56 -6.77 -6.49 -2.55
N SER A 57 -6.68 -7.21 -3.68
CA SER A 57 -6.00 -8.50 -3.73
C SER A 57 -4.49 -8.38 -3.45
N GLY A 58 -3.84 -7.33 -3.96
CA GLY A 58 -2.45 -7.03 -3.64
C GLY A 58 -2.23 -6.70 -2.15
N PHE A 59 -3.15 -5.96 -1.53
CA PHE A 59 -3.08 -5.67 -0.08
C PHE A 59 -3.24 -6.92 0.77
N ILE A 60 -4.23 -7.76 0.44
CA ILE A 60 -4.44 -9.06 1.09
C ILE A 60 -3.19 -9.93 0.93
N GLY A 61 -2.60 -9.97 -0.27
CA GLY A 61 -1.34 -10.68 -0.53
C GLY A 61 -0.19 -10.19 0.33
N ALA A 62 -0.03 -8.86 0.50
CA ALA A 62 1.01 -8.27 1.36
C ALA A 62 0.84 -8.66 2.84
N ILE A 63 -0.39 -8.70 3.34
CA ILE A 63 -0.70 -9.16 4.70
C ILE A 63 -0.36 -10.64 4.86
N ILE A 64 -0.82 -11.49 3.93
CA ILE A 64 -0.56 -12.94 3.96
C ILE A 64 0.94 -13.21 3.90
N ALA A 65 1.69 -12.50 3.06
CA ALA A 65 3.15 -12.61 3.00
C ALA A 65 3.80 -12.26 4.35
N GLY A 66 3.36 -11.17 5.00
CA GLY A 66 3.85 -10.81 6.33
C GLY A 66 3.60 -11.91 7.38
N VAL A 67 2.42 -12.53 7.35
CA VAL A 67 2.07 -13.67 8.20
C VAL A 67 2.94 -14.89 7.89
N ALA A 68 3.11 -15.24 6.61
CA ALA A 68 3.92 -16.37 6.17
C ALA A 68 5.39 -16.22 6.57
N ILE A 69 5.98 -15.04 6.37
CA ILE A 69 7.38 -14.77 6.77
C ILE A 69 7.52 -14.86 8.30
N ARG A 70 6.54 -14.35 9.06
CA ARG A 70 6.54 -14.50 10.52
C ARG A 70 6.50 -15.97 10.93
N MET A 71 5.64 -16.77 10.30
CA MET A 71 5.52 -18.21 10.57
C MET A 71 6.83 -18.95 10.27
N LEU A 72 7.45 -18.67 9.12
CA LEU A 72 8.74 -19.27 8.74
C LEU A 72 9.85 -18.89 9.73
N ARG A 73 9.90 -17.63 10.18
CA ARG A 73 10.91 -17.16 11.12
C ARG A 73 10.81 -17.85 12.49
N VAL A 74 9.60 -18.10 12.97
CA VAL A 74 9.38 -18.85 14.23
C VAL A 74 9.86 -20.31 14.10
N ARG A 75 9.87 -20.86 12.89
CA ARG A 75 10.36 -22.22 12.59
C ARG A 75 11.87 -22.29 12.30
N GLY A 76 12.62 -21.24 12.61
CA GLY A 76 14.07 -21.21 12.43
C GLY A 76 14.51 -20.91 10.99
N TYR A 77 13.59 -20.59 10.07
CA TYR A 77 13.96 -20.14 8.73
C TYR A 77 14.45 -18.69 8.81
N GLN A 78 15.77 -18.51 8.73
CA GLN A 78 16.37 -17.22 8.45
C GLN A 78 16.63 -17.16 6.95
N MET A 79 15.92 -16.28 6.24
CA MET A 79 16.36 -15.89 4.91
C MET A 79 17.62 -15.04 5.12
N PHE A 80 18.77 -15.68 4.92
CA PHE A 80 20.14 -15.30 5.33
C PHE A 80 20.39 -15.40 6.83
#